data_AF-A0A959TEK4-F1
#
_entry.id   AF-A0A959TEK4-F1
#
_cell.length_a   1.000
_cell.length_b   1.000
_cell.length_c   1.000
_cell.angle_alpha   90.00
_cell.angle_beta   90.00
_cell.angle_gamma   90.00
#
_symmetry.space_group_name_H-M   'P 1'
#
loop_
_entity.id
_entity.type
_entity.pdbx_description
1 polymer ?
#
loop_
_entity_poly.entity_id
_entity_poly.type
_entity_poly.pdbx_seq_one_letter_code
_entity_poly.pdbx_strand_id
1 'polypeptide(L)'
;QAHYESTGPELWEQTDGKITHLVVGVGTGGTISGSARYLKEKNPDIQVLGIDTYGSIFKKYKETGEFDKNEIYPYITEGIGEDFL
;
A
#
# COMPACT_ATOMS: atom_id res chain seq x y z
N GLN A 1 8.48 -2.37 10.27
CA GLN A 1 8.65 -3.36 11.35
C GLN A 1 7.30 -3.77 11.95
N ALA A 2 6.55 -2.86 12.58
CA ALA A 2 5.24 -3.16 13.21
C ALA A 2 4.29 -4.01 12.33
N HIS A 3 3.90 -3.54 11.15
CA HIS A 3 2.91 -4.23 10.32
C HIS A 3 3.34 -5.61 9.78
N TYR A 4 4.64 -5.89 9.76
CA TYR A 4 5.16 -7.22 9.42
C TYR A 4 5.09 -8.16 10.62
N GLU A 5 5.34 -7.65 11.82
CA GLU A 5 5.38 -8.41 13.07
C GLU A 5 4.00 -8.60 13.72
N SER A 6 3.03 -7.72 13.43
CA SER A 6 1.67 -7.78 13.98
C SER A 6 0.60 -7.89 12.90
N THR A 7 0.33 -6.81 12.15
CA THR A 7 -0.82 -6.73 11.24
C THR A 7 -0.83 -7.83 10.18
N GLY A 8 0.32 -8.18 9.60
CA GLY A 8 0.45 -9.29 8.65
C GLY A 8 0.06 -10.66 9.25
N PRO A 9 0.68 -11.08 10.38
CA PRO A 9 0.28 -12.27 11.12
C PRO A 9 -1.19 -12.30 11.51
N GLU A 10 -1.72 -11.20 12.05
CA GLU A 10 -3.12 -11.09 12.47
C GLU A 10 -4.07 -11.36 11.30
N LEU A 11 -3.83 -10.73 10.14
CA LEU A 11 -4.62 -10.94 8.93
C LEU A 11 -4.55 -12.39 8.43
N TRP A 12 -3.38 -13.02 8.50
CA TRP A 12 -3.21 -14.41 8.07
C TRP A 12 -3.97 -15.38 8.98
N GLU A 13 -3.83 -15.22 10.30
CA GLU A 13 -4.49 -16.06 11.30
C GLU A 13 -6.02 -15.89 11.25
N GLN A 14 -6.50 -14.64 11.26
CA GLN A 14 -7.94 -14.35 11.28
C GLN A 14 -8.67 -14.77 10.00
N THR A 15 -7.95 -14.97 8.90
CA THR A 15 -8.52 -15.46 7.64
C THR A 15 -8.29 -16.96 7.41
N ASP A 16 -7.72 -17.67 8.38
CA ASP A 16 -7.26 -19.07 8.23
C ASP A 16 -6.36 -19.27 6.98
N GLY A 17 -5.56 -18.27 6.62
CA GLY A 17 -4.74 -18.29 5.41
C GLY A 17 -5.51 -18.21 4.09
N LYS A 18 -6.80 -17.85 4.11
CA LYS A 18 -7.66 -17.76 2.90
C LYS A 18 -7.67 -16.38 2.24
N ILE A 19 -6.97 -15.40 2.80
CA ILE A 19 -6.82 -14.08 2.19
C ILE A 19 -6.21 -14.22 0.78
N THR A 20 -6.81 -13.55 -0.19
CA THR A 20 -6.34 -13.55 -1.59
C THR A 20 -5.89 -12.17 -2.07
N HIS A 21 -6.42 -11.11 -1.45
CA HIS A 21 -6.14 -9.73 -1.83
C HIS A 21 -5.96 -8.88 -0.57
N LEU A 22 -4.90 -8.07 -0.54
CA LEU A 22 -4.68 -7.01 0.42
C LEU A 22 -4.86 -5.66 -0.29
N VAL A 23 -5.84 -4.87 0.14
CA VAL A 23 -6.14 -3.54 -0.41
C VAL A 23 -5.92 -2.49 0.67
N VAL A 24 -5.01 -1.54 0.45
CA VAL A 24 -4.56 -0.59 1.49
C VAL A 24 -4.38 0.81 0.91
N GLY A 25 -4.92 1.82 1.59
CA GLY A 25 -4.61 3.23 1.31
C GLY A 25 -3.15 3.54 1.63
N VAL A 26 -2.44 4.19 0.69
CA VAL A 26 -1.00 4.41 0.80
C VAL A 26 -0.70 5.85 1.21
N GLY A 27 -0.20 6.04 2.43
CA GLY A 27 0.52 7.25 2.86
C GLY A 27 2.02 6.95 2.90
N THR A 28 2.59 6.83 4.10
CA THR A 28 4.01 6.45 4.32
C THR A 28 4.42 5.09 3.74
N GLY A 29 3.46 4.27 3.30
CA GLY A 29 3.71 2.92 2.77
C GLY A 29 4.02 1.85 3.82
N GLY A 30 4.11 2.19 5.12
CA GLY A 30 4.45 1.24 6.17
C GLY A 30 3.49 0.06 6.29
N THR A 31 2.18 0.31 6.22
CA THR A 31 1.14 -0.73 6.32
C THR A 31 1.17 -1.66 5.13
N ILE A 32 1.11 -1.12 3.92
CA ILE A 32 1.11 -1.95 2.70
C ILE A 32 2.41 -2.75 2.59
N SER A 33 3.58 -2.15 2.82
CA SER A 33 4.87 -2.85 2.70
C SER A 33 5.06 -3.93 3.77
N GLY A 34 4.79 -3.61 5.04
CA GLY A 34 5.00 -4.53 6.15
C GLY A 34 4.05 -5.73 6.10
N SER A 35 2.75 -5.48 5.94
CA SER A 35 1.77 -6.56 5.88
C SER A 35 1.89 -7.38 4.60
N ALA A 36 2.13 -6.74 3.45
CA ALA A 36 2.31 -7.47 2.19
C ALA A 36 3.54 -8.38 2.24
N ARG A 37 4.66 -7.91 2.80
CA ARG A 37 5.87 -8.73 2.90
C ARG A 37 5.60 -10.02 3.70
N TYR A 38 4.97 -9.92 4.87
CA TYR A 38 4.62 -11.09 5.67
C TYR A 38 3.68 -12.04 4.89
N LEU A 39 2.61 -11.49 4.31
CA LEU A 39 1.62 -12.29 3.58
C LEU A 39 2.24 -12.99 2.36
N LYS A 40 3.11 -12.31 1.61
CA LYS A 40 3.81 -12.87 0.45
C LYS A 40 4.80 -13.98 0.81
N GLU A 41 5.39 -13.94 2.01
CA GLU A 41 6.21 -15.05 2.53
C GLU A 41 5.36 -16.29 2.87
N LYS A 42 4.07 -16.11 3.21
CA LYS A 42 3.12 -17.22 3.43
C LYS A 42 2.50 -17.76 2.15
N ASN A 43 2.08 -16.86 1.27
CA ASN A 43 1.54 -17.18 -0.04
C ASN A 43 1.93 -16.09 -1.06
N PRO A 44 2.86 -16.38 -1.98
CA PRO A 44 3.31 -15.40 -2.98
C PRO A 44 2.21 -15.00 -3.98
N ASP A 45 1.11 -15.75 -4.07
CA ASP A 45 0.02 -15.49 -5.02
C ASP A 45 -0.94 -14.38 -4.54
N ILE A 46 -0.89 -13.99 -3.27
CA ILE A 46 -1.76 -12.93 -2.72
C ILE A 46 -1.55 -11.62 -3.47
N GLN A 47 -2.61 -11.02 -3.99
CA GLN A 47 -2.52 -9.75 -4.70
C GLN A 47 -2.48 -8.58 -3.71
N VAL A 48 -1.64 -7.56 -3.99
CA VAL A 48 -1.46 -6.40 -3.11
C VAL A 48 -1.74 -5.14 -3.92
N LEU A 49 -2.75 -4.39 -3.50
CA LEU A 49 -3.26 -3.21 -4.20
C LEU A 49 -3.14 -1.99 -3.30
N GLY A 50 -2.34 -1.02 -3.73
CA GLY A 50 -2.25 0.29 -3.11
C GLY A 50 -3.30 1.22 -3.67
N ILE A 51 -4.10 1.83 -2.80
CA ILE A 51 -5.03 2.91 -3.14
C ILE A 51 -4.31 4.23 -2.91
N ASP A 52 -4.23 5.02 -3.96
CA ASP A 52 -3.61 6.34 -3.97
C ASP A 52 -4.66 7.40 -4.34
N THR A 53 -4.43 8.64 -3.93
CA THR A 53 -5.34 9.76 -4.21
C THR A 53 -4.89 10.57 -5.41
N TYR A 54 -5.83 11.17 -6.12
CA TYR A 54 -5.50 12.18 -7.13
C TYR A 54 -4.82 13.39 -6.46
N GLY A 55 -3.73 13.87 -7.05
CA GLY A 55 -2.86 14.89 -6.46
C GLY A 55 -1.62 14.33 -5.76
N SER A 56 -1.53 13.00 -5.60
CA SER A 56 -0.35 12.27 -5.10
C SER A 56 0.52 11.77 -6.26
N ILE A 57 1.81 11.56 -6.00
CA ILE A 57 2.77 11.13 -7.03
C ILE A 57 2.83 9.61 -7.24
N PHE A 58 2.36 8.79 -6.29
CA PHE A 58 2.68 7.36 -6.27
C PHE A 58 2.12 6.62 -7.49
N LYS A 59 0.85 6.85 -7.84
CA LYS A 59 0.20 6.14 -8.95
C LYS A 59 0.87 6.46 -10.29
N LYS A 60 0.99 7.74 -10.64
CA LYS A 60 1.56 8.16 -11.93
C LYS A 60 3.01 7.69 -12.05
N TYR A 61 3.81 7.85 -11.00
CA TYR A 61 5.18 7.38 -11.01
C TYR A 61 5.27 5.85 -11.16
N LYS A 62 4.41 5.08 -10.48
CA LYS A 62 4.37 3.61 -10.63
C LYS A 62 3.98 3.16 -12.04
N GLU A 63 3.07 3.87 -12.70
CA GLU A 63 2.57 3.50 -14.03
C GLU A 63 3.48 3.97 -15.16
N THR A 64 4.16 5.11 -14.99
CA THR A 64 4.87 5.80 -16.08
C THR A 64 6.38 5.97 -15.85
N GLY A 65 6.83 5.90 -14.60
CA GLY A 65 8.20 6.27 -14.19
C GLY A 65 8.44 7.79 -14.20
N GLU A 66 7.43 8.60 -14.49
CA GLU A 66 7.56 10.05 -14.58
C GLU A 66 7.21 10.73 -13.25
N PHE A 67 8.10 11.61 -12.80
CA PHE A 67 7.81 12.55 -11.72
C PHE A 67 7.25 13.84 -12.31
N ASP A 68 5.92 13.95 -12.38
CA ASP A 68 5.23 15.13 -12.91
C ASP A 68 4.72 16.04 -11.79
N LYS A 69 5.38 17.18 -11.62
CA LYS A 69 5.01 18.19 -10.63
C LYS A 69 3.64 18.81 -10.89
N ASN A 70 3.14 18.78 -12.12
CA ASN A 70 1.83 19.37 -12.46
C ASN A 70 0.67 18.50 -11.98
N GLU A 71 0.92 17.24 -11.62
CA GLU A 71 -0.07 16.35 -11.01
C GLU A 71 -0.06 16.37 -9.49
N ILE A 72 0.75 17.26 -8.87
CA ILE A 72 0.77 17.46 -7.43
C ILE A 72 -0.16 18.62 -7.09
N TYR A 73 -1.26 18.33 -6.40
CA TYR A 73 -2.21 19.35 -5.94
C TYR A 73 -2.95 18.91 -4.68
N PRO A 74 -3.47 19.87 -3.88
CA PRO A 74 -4.18 19.55 -2.65
C PRO A 74 -5.46 18.73 -2.90
N TYR A 75 -5.76 17.83 -1.97
CA TYR A 75 -6.96 17.00 -1.96
C TYR A 75 -7.60 16.98 -0.56
N ILE A 76 -8.90 16.66 -0.50
CA ILE A 76 -9.68 16.66 0.76
C ILE A 76 -9.35 15.44 1.63
N THR A 77 -8.92 14.33 1.02
CA THR A 77 -8.61 13.09 1.73
C THR A 77 -7.40 13.26 2.64
N GLU A 78 -7.50 12.85 3.89
CA GLU A 78 -6.39 12.91 4.85
C GLU A 78 -5.75 11.54 5.06
N GLY A 79 -4.42 11.52 5.28
CA GLY A 79 -3.66 10.34 5.68
C GLY A 79 -3.21 9.39 4.57
N ILE A 80 -3.60 9.63 3.31
CA ILE A 80 -3.12 8.89 2.12
C ILE A 80 -2.69 9.86 1.03
N GLY A 81 -1.77 9.43 0.17
CA GLY A 81 -1.09 10.27 -0.82
C GLY A 81 0.14 10.97 -0.25
N GLU A 82 1.11 11.26 -1.11
CA GLU A 82 2.32 12.03 -0.78
C GLU A 82 2.76 12.87 -2.00
N ASP A 83 3.51 13.94 -1.74
CA ASP A 83 4.15 14.80 -2.76
C ASP A 83 5.66 14.53 -2.91
N PHE A 84 6.20 13.53 -2.20
CA PHE A 84 7.59 13.05 -2.29
C PHE A 84 7.72 11.51 -2.22
N LEU A 85 8.82 10.98 -2.76
CA LEU A 85 9.18 9.55 -2.82
C LEU A 85 10.24 9.19 -1.78
#